data_AF-T1AQ38-F1
#
_entry.id   AF-T1AQ38-F1
#
_cell.length_a   1.000
_cell.length_b   1.000
_cell.length_c   1.000
_cell.angle_alpha   90.00
_cell.angle_beta   90.00
_cell.angle_gamma   90.00
#
_symmetry.space_group_name_H-M   'P 1'
#
loop_
_entity.id
_entity.type
_entity.pdbx_description
1 polymer ?
#
loop_
_entity_poly.entity_id
_entity_poly.type
_entity_poly.pdbx_seq_one_letter_code
_entity_poly.pdbx_strand_id
1 'polypeptide(L)'
;TPNHPVGRLHALLPDVVAAEPIERKLQKALKTGAIKAHEYLAQVDEAARQGVLGAAEAALLRHVREAGAEFIAVDDFDPADLRAGAAARATPGSDGV
;
A
#
# COMPACT_ATOMS: atom_id res chain seq x y z
N THR A 1 -6.55 12.93 -22.48
CA THR A 1 -6.66 11.49 -22.78
C THR A 1 -7.13 10.74 -21.55
N PRO A 2 -7.88 9.64 -21.68
CA PRO A 2 -8.52 8.95 -20.55
C PRO A 2 -7.58 8.23 -19.55
N ASN A 3 -6.27 8.47 -19.55
CA ASN A 3 -5.28 7.69 -18.77
C ASN A 3 -4.09 8.55 -18.28
N HIS A 4 -4.34 9.72 -17.71
CA HIS A 4 -3.27 10.48 -17.04
C HIS A 4 -3.20 10.07 -15.56
N PRO A 5 -2.10 9.46 -15.07
CA PRO A 5 -1.99 8.97 -13.69
C PRO A 5 -2.33 10.05 -12.64
N VAL A 6 -1.85 11.29 -12.85
CA VAL A 6 -2.15 12.41 -11.96
C VAL A 6 -3.64 12.77 -11.96
N GLY A 7 -4.34 12.62 -13.11
CA GLY A 7 -5.77 12.87 -13.20
C GLY A 7 -6.57 11.84 -12.41
N ARG A 8 -6.14 10.56 -12.44
CA ARG A 8 -6.73 9.49 -11.64
C ARG A 8 -6.45 9.68 -10.15
N LEU A 9 -5.25 10.13 -9.78
CA LEU A 9 -4.92 10.48 -8.40
C LEU A 9 -5.83 11.62 -7.90
N HIS A 10 -5.98 12.68 -8.68
CA HIS A 10 -6.84 13.81 -8.33
C HIS A 10 -8.31 13.38 -8.17
N ALA A 11 -8.79 12.46 -9.00
CA ALA A 11 -10.13 11.92 -8.88
C ALA A 11 -10.33 11.05 -7.62
N LEU A 12 -9.26 10.39 -7.13
CA LEU A 12 -9.29 9.55 -5.93
C LEU A 12 -9.20 10.35 -4.62
N LEU A 13 -8.61 11.55 -4.64
CA LEU A 13 -8.38 12.37 -3.44
C LEU A 13 -9.63 12.60 -2.57
N PRO A 14 -10.82 12.92 -3.11
CA PRO A 14 -12.03 13.08 -2.30
C PRO A 14 -12.39 11.82 -1.51
N ASP A 15 -12.25 10.64 -2.14
CA ASP A 15 -12.56 9.36 -1.51
C ASP A 15 -11.56 9.01 -0.40
N VAL A 16 -10.28 9.34 -0.59
CA VAL A 16 -9.25 9.21 0.45
C VAL A 16 -9.57 10.09 1.66
N VAL A 17 -9.97 11.34 1.42
CA VAL A 17 -10.37 12.27 2.49
C VAL A 17 -11.60 11.74 3.23
N ALA A 18 -12.60 11.22 2.50
CA ALA A 18 -13.80 10.63 3.09
C ALA A 18 -13.50 9.33 3.87
N ALA A 19 -12.51 8.55 3.45
CA ALA A 19 -12.09 7.31 4.09
C ALA A 19 -11.36 7.55 5.43
N GLU A 20 -10.67 8.67 5.60
CA GLU A 20 -9.85 8.99 6.77
C GLU A 20 -10.57 8.80 8.15
N PRO A 21 -11.79 9.33 8.38
CA PRO A 21 -12.52 9.07 9.63
C PRO A 21 -12.92 7.60 9.83
N ILE A 22 -13.17 6.88 8.75
CA ILE A 22 -13.57 5.46 8.77
C ILE A 22 -12.35 4.60 9.09
N GLU A 23 -11.19 4.93 8.52
CA GLU A 23 -9.94 4.25 8.82
C GLU A 23 -9.55 4.46 10.29
N ARG A 24 -9.72 5.67 10.85
CA ARG A 24 -9.57 5.90 12.30
C ARG A 24 -10.48 5.03 13.15
N LYS A 25 -11.73 4.80 12.71
CA LYS A 25 -12.69 3.92 13.38
C LYS A 25 -12.20 2.47 13.37
N LEU A 26 -11.73 1.97 12.22
CA LEU A 26 -11.11 0.65 12.10
C LEU A 26 -9.87 0.51 13.00
N GLN A 27 -8.98 1.50 13.00
CA GLN A 27 -7.76 1.52 13.83
C GLN A 27 -8.08 1.47 15.33
N LYS A 28 -9.16 2.11 15.78
CA LYS A 28 -9.62 1.98 17.18
C LYS A 28 -10.06 0.55 17.49
N ALA A 29 -10.81 -0.10 16.61
CA ALA A 29 -11.25 -1.49 16.81
C ALA A 29 -10.09 -2.51 16.75
N LEU A 30 -9.07 -2.24 15.95
CA LEU A 30 -7.83 -3.04 15.94
C LEU A 30 -7.09 -2.93 17.29
N LYS A 31 -6.98 -1.71 17.83
CA LYS A 31 -6.29 -1.46 19.11
C LYS A 31 -6.99 -2.08 20.32
N THR A 32 -8.32 -2.23 20.29
CA THR A 32 -9.05 -2.94 21.35
C THR A 32 -8.90 -4.46 21.24
N GLY A 33 -8.30 -4.96 20.16
CA GLY A 33 -8.16 -6.39 19.89
C GLY A 33 -9.46 -7.06 19.46
N ALA A 34 -10.48 -6.29 19.05
CA ALA A 34 -11.77 -6.82 18.59
C ALA A 34 -11.65 -7.50 17.21
N ILE A 35 -10.76 -6.99 16.36
CA ILE A 35 -10.44 -7.55 15.04
C ILE A 35 -9.25 -8.50 15.16
N LYS A 36 -9.35 -9.72 14.64
CA LYS A 36 -8.28 -10.74 14.68
C LYS A 36 -7.54 -10.90 13.36
N ALA A 37 -8.16 -10.55 12.24
CA ALA A 37 -7.55 -10.63 10.93
C ALA A 37 -6.25 -9.81 10.82
N HIS A 38 -5.30 -10.31 10.04
CA HIS A 38 -4.01 -9.67 9.82
C HIS A 38 -3.97 -8.84 8.53
N GLU A 39 -4.57 -9.37 7.47
CA GLU A 39 -4.65 -8.67 6.18
C GLU A 39 -5.69 -7.55 6.21
N TYR A 40 -5.36 -6.40 5.63
CA TYR A 40 -6.20 -5.20 5.71
C TYR A 40 -7.64 -5.43 5.20
N LEU A 41 -7.81 -6.09 4.05
CA LEU A 41 -9.15 -6.35 3.52
C LEU A 41 -9.93 -7.32 4.42
N ALA A 42 -9.24 -8.32 5.00
CA ALA A 42 -9.85 -9.22 5.97
C ALA A 42 -10.23 -8.50 7.28
N GLN A 43 -9.46 -7.49 7.71
CA GLN A 43 -9.80 -6.62 8.83
C GLN A 43 -11.05 -5.78 8.55
N VAL A 44 -11.15 -5.21 7.34
CA VAL A 44 -12.34 -4.45 6.90
C VAL A 44 -13.58 -5.35 6.89
N ASP A 45 -13.46 -6.58 6.35
CA ASP A 45 -14.56 -7.53 6.30
C ASP A 45 -14.97 -8.01 7.69
N GLU A 46 -14.01 -8.28 8.57
CA GLU A 46 -14.29 -8.64 9.96
C GLU A 46 -14.97 -7.48 10.70
N ALA A 47 -14.51 -6.25 10.51
CA ALA A 47 -15.11 -5.06 11.11
C ALA A 47 -16.55 -4.85 10.62
N ALA A 48 -16.83 -5.13 9.34
CA ALA A 48 -18.19 -5.09 8.80
C ALA A 48 -19.08 -6.18 9.42
N ARG A 49 -18.58 -7.43 9.53
CA ARG A 49 -19.33 -8.54 10.17
C ARG A 49 -19.63 -8.27 11.64
N GLN A 50 -18.71 -7.62 12.36
CA GLN A 50 -18.88 -7.25 13.76
C GLN A 50 -19.71 -5.96 13.96
N GLY A 51 -20.17 -5.32 12.89
CA GLY A 51 -20.95 -4.08 12.95
C GLY A 51 -20.15 -2.84 13.35
N VAL A 52 -18.82 -2.94 13.41
CA VAL A 52 -17.92 -1.79 13.59
C VAL A 52 -17.99 -0.88 12.37
N LEU A 53 -18.08 -1.47 11.16
CA LEU A 53 -18.26 -0.73 9.92
C LEU A 53 -19.63 -1.05 9.29
N GLY A 54 -20.27 -0.02 8.74
CA GLY A 54 -21.39 -0.19 7.82
C GLY A 54 -20.93 -0.68 6.45
N ALA A 55 -21.88 -1.15 5.63
CA ALA A 55 -21.59 -1.66 4.29
C ALA A 55 -20.93 -0.61 3.37
N ALA A 56 -21.41 0.63 3.41
CA ALA A 56 -20.85 1.74 2.62
C ALA A 56 -19.44 2.13 3.11
N GLU A 57 -19.22 2.14 4.42
CA GLU A 57 -17.91 2.41 5.03
C GLU A 57 -16.88 1.36 4.58
N ALA A 58 -17.23 0.08 4.67
CA ALA A 58 -16.35 -1.01 4.24
C ALA A 58 -16.09 -0.98 2.72
N ALA A 59 -17.08 -0.63 1.91
CA ALA A 59 -16.91 -0.49 0.47
C ALA A 59 -15.95 0.64 0.10
N LEU A 60 -16.05 1.80 0.78
CA LEU A 60 -15.15 2.93 0.56
C LEU A 60 -13.69 2.58 0.92
N LEU A 61 -13.47 1.89 2.04
CA LEU A 61 -12.11 1.46 2.42
C LEU A 61 -11.52 0.47 1.41
N ARG A 62 -12.30 -0.47 0.88
CA ARG A 62 -11.84 -1.39 -0.18
C ARG A 62 -11.49 -0.63 -1.46
N HIS A 63 -12.38 0.27 -1.89
CA HIS A 63 -12.17 1.09 -3.08
C HIS A 63 -10.86 1.88 -3.00
N VAL A 64 -10.66 2.63 -1.91
CA VAL A 64 -9.44 3.44 -1.73
C VAL A 64 -8.19 2.57 -1.64
N ARG A 65 -8.27 1.41 -0.99
CA ARG A 65 -7.12 0.48 -0.89
C ARG A 65 -6.72 -0.09 -2.24
N GLU A 66 -7.68 -0.54 -3.04
CA GLU A 66 -7.44 -1.10 -4.37
C GLU A 66 -6.95 -0.03 -5.35
N ALA A 67 -7.62 1.12 -5.39
CA ALA A 67 -7.23 2.23 -6.26
C ALA A 67 -5.86 2.82 -5.87
N GLY A 68 -5.56 2.91 -4.57
CA GLY A 68 -4.27 3.37 -4.07
C GLY A 68 -3.11 2.43 -4.38
N ALA A 69 -3.35 1.11 -4.36
CA ALA A 69 -2.32 0.11 -4.65
C ALA A 69 -1.73 0.26 -6.06
N GLU A 70 -2.52 0.71 -7.03
CA GLU A 70 -2.04 0.99 -8.39
C GLU A 70 -1.01 2.12 -8.44
N PHE A 71 -1.11 3.12 -7.56
CA PHE A 71 -0.18 4.25 -7.51
C PHE A 71 1.05 3.98 -6.65
N ILE A 72 0.92 3.12 -5.63
CA ILE A 72 2.00 2.78 -4.70
C ILE A 72 2.85 1.62 -5.22
N ALA A 73 2.41 0.91 -6.26
CA ALA A 73 3.24 -0.06 -6.98
C ALA A 73 4.45 0.67 -7.60
N VAL A 74 5.54 0.74 -6.83
CA VAL A 74 6.84 1.25 -7.26
C VAL A 74 7.39 0.31 -8.32
N ASP A 75 8.01 0.91 -9.36
CA ASP A 75 8.62 0.24 -10.49
C ASP A 75 9.57 -0.90 -10.07
N ASP A 76 9.56 -1.97 -10.86
CA ASP A 76 10.40 -3.15 -10.72
C ASP A 76 11.83 -2.74 -11.08
N PHE A 77 12.59 -2.29 -10.07
CA PHE A 77 14.01 -2.01 -10.24
C PHE A 77 14.67 -3.25 -10.86
N ASP A 78 15.19 -3.14 -12.09
CA ASP A 78 16.05 -4.17 -12.62
C ASP A 78 17.27 -4.26 -11.69
N PRO A 79 17.52 -5.41 -11.03
CA PRO A 79 18.69 -5.58 -10.18
C PRO A 79 20.01 -5.29 -10.92
N ALA A 80 19.99 -5.27 -12.25
CA ALA A 80 21.09 -4.82 -13.09
C ALA A 80 21.50 -3.36 -12.88
N ASP A 81 20.55 -2.47 -12.59
CA ASP A 81 20.79 -1.03 -12.39
C ASP A 81 21.50 -0.75 -11.06
N LEU A 82 21.50 -1.72 -10.13
CA LEU A 82 22.18 -1.62 -8.83
C LEU A 82 23.69 -1.99 -8.88
N ARG A 83 24.25 -2.30 -10.06
CA ARG A 83 25.64 -2.81 -10.20
C ARG A 83 26.77 -1.78 -9.99
N ALA A 84 26.47 -0.56 -9.55
CA ALA A 84 27.44 0.52 -9.31
C ALA A 84 28.45 0.29 -8.15
N GLY A 85 28.74 -0.96 -7.78
CA GLY A 85 29.75 -1.33 -6.77
C GLY A 85 30.46 -2.67 -7.01
N ALA A 86 30.21 -3.35 -8.13
CA ALA A 86 30.89 -4.61 -8.46
C ALA A 86 32.31 -4.39 -9.03
N ALA A 87 32.51 -3.33 -9.81
CA ALA A 87 33.81 -3.02 -10.41
C ALA A 87 34.86 -2.53 -9.38
N ALA A 88 34.44 -1.93 -8.27
CA ALA A 88 35.34 -1.38 -7.26
C ALA A 88 35.94 -2.43 -6.29
N ARG A 89 35.47 -3.68 -6.31
CA ARG A 89 35.95 -4.77 -5.43
C ARG A 89 36.95 -5.73 -6.09
N ALA A 90 37.34 -5.49 -7.34
CA ALA A 90 38.45 -6.21 -7.94
C ALA A 90 39.77 -5.65 -7.38
N THR A 91 40.21 -6.16 -6.24
CA THR A 91 41.57 -5.97 -5.74
C THR A 91 42.55 -6.47 -6.82
N PRO A 92 43.58 -5.72 -7.22
CA PRO A 92 44.60 -6.25 -8.12
C PRO A 92 45.36 -7.35 -7.36
N GLY A 93 45.16 -8.59 -7.77
CA GLY A 93 45.92 -9.73 -7.25
C GLY A 93 47.40 -9.58 -7.59
N SER A 94 48.23 -9.63 -6.56
CA SER A 94 49.68 -9.78 -6.61
C SER A 94 50.04 -11.17 -7.15
N ASP A 95 50.62 -11.25 -8.34
CA ASP A 95 51.36 -12.44 -8.78
C ASP A 95 52.86 -12.19 -8.60
N GLY A 96 53.44 -12.94 -7.66
CA GLY A 96 54.86 -12.98 -7.38
C GLY A 96 55.65 -13.70 -8.48
N VAL A 97 56.84 -13.17 -8.75
CA VAL A 97 57.95 -13.83 -9.44
C VAL A 97 59.03 -14.09 -8.39
#